data_AF-A0A429Y1Z4-F1
#
_entry.id   AF-A0A429Y1Z4-F1
#
_cell.length_a   1.000
_cell.length_b   1.000
_cell.length_c   1.000
_cell.angle_alpha   90.00
_cell.angle_beta   90.00
_cell.angle_gamma   90.00
#
_symmetry.space_group_name_H-M   'P 1'
#
loop_
_entity.id
_entity.type
_entity.pdbx_description
1 polymer ?
#
loop_
_entity_poly.entity_id
_entity_poly.type
_entity_poly.pdbx_seq_one_letter_code
_entity_poly.pdbx_strand_id
1 'polypeptide(L)'
;MKNKTNLKTINWSILIIVVLTAVITAIITLYDLYNTPAFGEDAQSRAGFRWGTLHIIISIAILIISVFLAIGWKRLFPFNVPISIILVGFCYVLFFLTFTIGWVGIQGMLGFLIAFLIGVILIISYSISFLIQRRNATNKR
;
A
#
# COMPACT_ATOMS: atom_id res chain seq x y z
N MET A 1 -12.95 20.74 -18.36
CA MET A 1 -12.81 20.41 -16.93
C MET A 1 -13.58 19.17 -16.45
N LYS A 2 -14.10 18.29 -17.35
CA LYS A 2 -14.85 17.07 -16.96
C LYS A 2 -13.94 15.91 -16.50
N ASN A 3 -12.73 15.78 -17.05
CA ASN A 3 -11.82 14.66 -16.75
C ASN A 3 -11.11 14.72 -15.38
N LYS A 4 -10.92 15.91 -14.78
CA LYS A 4 -10.22 16.02 -13.49
C LYS A 4 -11.02 15.40 -12.35
N THR A 5 -12.34 15.56 -12.37
CA THR A 5 -13.24 14.98 -11.37
C THR A 5 -13.27 13.46 -11.50
N ASN A 6 -13.37 12.94 -12.72
CA ASN A 6 -13.36 11.49 -12.98
C ASN A 6 -12.05 10.83 -12.55
N LEU A 7 -10.89 11.43 -12.88
CA LEU A 7 -9.58 10.93 -12.44
C LEU A 7 -9.46 10.94 -10.91
N LYS A 8 -9.92 12.00 -10.26
CA LYS A 8 -9.95 12.06 -8.79
C LYS A 8 -10.79 10.90 -8.25
N THR A 9 -12.01 10.71 -8.74
CA THR A 9 -12.90 9.63 -8.29
C THR A 9 -12.26 8.26 -8.48
N ILE A 10 -11.71 7.96 -9.66
CA ILE A 10 -11.05 6.67 -9.94
C ILE A 10 -9.90 6.42 -8.95
N ASN A 11 -9.03 7.41 -8.74
CA ASN A 11 -7.88 7.27 -7.85
C ASN A 11 -8.33 6.98 -6.42
N TRP A 12 -9.31 7.73 -5.91
CA TRP A 12 -9.85 7.52 -4.57
C TRP A 12 -10.54 6.15 -4.45
N SER A 13 -11.27 5.71 -5.48
CA SER A 13 -11.87 4.37 -5.50
C SER A 13 -10.82 3.26 -5.41
N ILE A 14 -9.72 3.37 -6.19
CA ILE A 14 -8.61 2.40 -6.13
C ILE A 14 -8.00 2.38 -4.73
N LEU A 15 -7.73 3.54 -4.15
CA LEU A 15 -7.17 3.64 -2.80
C LEU A 15 -8.08 2.98 -1.76
N ILE A 16 -9.38 3.25 -1.81
CA ILE A 16 -10.37 2.67 -0.89
C ILE A 16 -10.40 1.14 -1.04
N ILE A 17 -10.43 0.62 -2.27
CA ILE A 17 -10.42 -0.82 -2.53
C ILE A 17 -9.15 -1.46 -1.96
N VAL A 18 -7.97 -0.88 -2.21
CA VAL A 18 -6.71 -1.41 -1.68
C VAL A 18 -6.70 -1.44 -0.16
N VAL A 19 -7.14 -0.35 0.50
CA VAL A 19 -7.21 -0.27 1.96
C VAL A 19 -8.20 -1.30 2.51
N LEU A 20 -9.39 -1.41 1.92
CA LEU A 20 -10.40 -2.39 2.35
C LEU A 20 -9.89 -3.82 2.21
N THR A 21 -9.28 -4.17 1.07
CA THR A 21 -8.71 -5.50 0.85
C THR A 21 -7.61 -5.79 1.87
N ALA A 22 -6.73 -4.84 2.17
CA ALA A 22 -5.70 -4.99 3.19
C ALA A 22 -6.30 -5.24 4.59
N VAL A 23 -7.30 -4.45 4.99
CA VAL A 23 -7.97 -4.60 6.30
C VAL A 23 -8.71 -5.92 6.40
N ILE A 24 -9.51 -6.28 5.39
CA ILE A 24 -10.26 -7.55 5.34
C ILE A 24 -9.30 -8.74 5.45
N THR A 25 -8.23 -8.71 4.66
CA THR A 25 -7.23 -9.78 4.65
C THR A 25 -6.55 -9.91 6.02
N ALA A 26 -6.15 -8.79 6.64
CA ALA A 26 -5.58 -8.79 7.97
C ALA A 26 -6.52 -9.37 9.05
N ILE A 27 -7.81 -9.00 8.99
CA ILE A 27 -8.82 -9.51 9.93
C ILE A 27 -9.04 -11.00 9.76
N ILE A 28 -9.25 -11.47 8.51
CA ILE A 28 -9.47 -12.89 8.22
C ILE A 28 -8.26 -13.70 8.69
N THR A 29 -7.04 -13.26 8.36
CA THR A 29 -5.85 -14.01 8.75
C THR A 29 -5.63 -14.05 10.26
N LEU A 30 -5.90 -12.96 10.99
CA LEU A 30 -5.86 -13.01 12.45
C LEU A 30 -6.95 -13.93 13.02
N TYR A 31 -8.17 -13.85 12.50
CA TYR A 31 -9.27 -14.71 12.93
C TYR A 31 -8.92 -16.19 12.76
N ASP A 32 -8.35 -16.55 11.60
CA ASP A 32 -7.93 -17.92 11.31
C ASP A 32 -6.82 -18.38 12.27
N LEU A 33 -5.83 -17.51 12.54
CA LEU A 33 -4.74 -17.79 13.48
C LEU A 33 -5.20 -17.96 14.93
N TYR A 34 -6.30 -17.32 15.35
CA TYR A 34 -6.82 -17.42 16.71
C TYR A 34 -7.76 -18.60 16.92
N ASN A 35 -8.54 -18.98 15.89
CA ASN A 35 -9.63 -19.94 16.04
C ASN A 35 -9.34 -21.32 15.44
N THR A 36 -8.27 -21.48 14.66
CA THR A 36 -7.90 -22.77 14.07
C THR A 36 -6.90 -23.48 14.97
N PRO A 37 -7.25 -24.62 15.60
CA PRO A 37 -6.31 -25.39 16.39
C PRO A 37 -5.18 -25.90 15.50
N ALA A 38 -3.95 -25.53 15.82
CA ALA A 38 -2.80 -25.85 15.00
C ALA A 38 -2.28 -27.26 15.29
N PHE A 39 -2.21 -28.12 14.27
CA PHE A 39 -1.70 -29.49 14.35
C PHE A 39 -0.56 -29.67 13.33
N GLY A 40 0.53 -30.35 13.71
CA GLY A 40 1.65 -30.63 12.79
C GLY A 40 2.46 -29.38 12.38
N GLU A 41 2.89 -29.31 11.12
CA GLU A 41 3.66 -28.17 10.57
C GLU A 41 2.90 -26.83 10.62
N ASP A 42 1.56 -26.86 10.65
CA ASP A 42 0.72 -25.67 10.78
C ASP A 42 0.82 -24.99 12.15
N ALA A 43 1.35 -25.69 13.18
CA ALA A 43 1.70 -25.10 14.48
C ALA A 43 2.86 -24.10 14.41
N GLN A 44 3.56 -24.03 13.27
CA GLN A 44 4.63 -23.07 13.05
C GLN A 44 4.10 -21.63 12.85
N SER A 45 2.88 -21.48 12.32
CA SER A 45 2.27 -20.18 12.08
C SER A 45 1.31 -19.80 13.22
N ARG A 46 1.52 -18.66 13.85
CA ARG A 46 0.68 -18.21 14.97
C ARG A 46 0.61 -16.70 15.07
N ALA A 47 -0.45 -16.21 15.72
CA ALA A 47 -0.49 -14.84 16.20
C ALA A 47 0.56 -14.67 17.32
N GLY A 48 1.31 -13.58 17.28
CA GLY A 48 2.32 -13.28 18.28
C GLY A 48 3.01 -11.96 18.00
N PHE A 49 3.33 -11.23 19.08
CA PHE A 49 3.98 -9.94 18.97
C PHE A 49 5.49 -10.10 18.73
N ARG A 50 6.00 -9.42 17.71
CA ARG A 50 7.43 -9.33 17.39
C ARG A 50 7.80 -7.88 17.12
N TRP A 51 8.90 -7.47 17.70
CA TRP A 51 9.49 -6.15 17.45
C TRP A 51 11.00 -6.29 17.36
N GLY A 52 11.58 -5.77 16.29
CA GLY A 52 13.01 -5.84 16.06
C GLY A 52 13.49 -4.75 15.10
N THR A 53 14.75 -4.86 14.69
CA THR A 53 15.42 -3.84 13.87
C THR A 53 14.69 -3.57 12.55
N LEU A 54 14.15 -4.61 11.89
CA LEU A 54 13.38 -4.44 10.65
C LEU A 54 12.10 -3.61 10.85
N HIS A 55 11.40 -3.80 11.97
CA HIS A 55 10.22 -3.02 12.33
C HIS A 55 10.55 -1.54 12.49
N ILE A 56 11.69 -1.24 13.11
CA ILE A 56 12.18 0.13 13.29
C ILE A 56 12.47 0.77 11.93
N ILE A 57 13.19 0.07 11.04
CA ILE A 57 13.52 0.57 9.69
C ILE A 57 12.24 0.88 8.90
N ILE A 58 11.27 -0.05 8.91
CA ILE A 58 9.98 0.14 8.21
C ILE A 58 9.20 1.30 8.82
N SER A 59 9.18 1.43 10.15
CA SER A 59 8.49 2.53 10.85
C SER A 59 9.08 3.90 10.48
N ILE A 60 10.42 3.99 10.39
CA ILE A 60 11.11 5.21 9.94
C ILE A 60 10.73 5.51 8.48
N ALA A 61 10.71 4.51 7.60
CA ALA A 61 10.29 4.70 6.21
C ALA A 61 8.85 5.22 6.11
N ILE A 62 7.91 4.63 6.87
CA ILE A 62 6.51 5.09 6.96
C ILE A 62 6.46 6.55 7.41
N LEU A 63 7.20 6.91 8.46
CA LEU A 63 7.22 8.26 8.99
C LEU A 63 7.71 9.27 7.96
N ILE A 64 8.83 8.98 7.29
CA ILE A 64 9.40 9.85 6.26
C ILE A 64 8.42 10.02 5.10
N ILE A 65 7.87 8.93 4.56
CA ILE A 65 6.91 8.97 3.45
C ILE A 65 5.66 9.77 3.86
N SER A 66 5.15 9.56 5.08
CA SER A 66 3.97 10.25 5.60
C SER A 66 4.19 11.76 5.70
N VAL A 67 5.35 12.19 6.20
CA VAL A 67 5.70 13.63 6.29
C VAL A 67 5.74 14.26 4.90
N PHE A 68 6.46 13.65 3.96
CA PHE A 68 6.52 14.16 2.58
C PHE A 68 5.14 14.21 1.93
N LEU A 69 4.32 13.18 2.15
CA LEU A 69 2.99 13.09 1.61
C LEU A 69 2.05 14.13 2.22
N ALA A 70 2.16 14.42 3.53
CA ALA A 70 1.38 15.46 4.20
C ALA A 70 1.71 16.86 3.67
N ILE A 71 3.00 17.18 3.52
CA ILE A 71 3.46 18.46 2.97
C ILE A 71 3.07 18.60 1.49
N GLY A 72 3.22 17.51 0.73
CA GLY A 72 3.04 17.47 -0.71
C GLY A 72 1.62 17.17 -1.18
N TRP A 73 0.66 16.84 -0.31
CA TRP A 73 -0.59 16.17 -0.67
C TRP A 73 -1.33 16.81 -1.86
N LYS A 74 -1.56 18.13 -1.77
CA LYS A 74 -2.28 18.88 -2.81
C LYS A 74 -1.42 19.13 -4.06
N ARG A 75 -0.10 19.27 -3.88
CA ARG A 75 0.87 19.59 -4.95
C ARG A 75 1.20 18.37 -5.81
N LEU A 76 1.21 17.19 -5.20
CA LEU A 76 1.56 15.93 -5.86
C LEU A 76 0.40 15.32 -6.65
N PHE A 77 -0.79 15.94 -6.71
CA PHE A 77 -1.90 15.36 -7.47
C PHE A 77 -1.54 15.23 -8.97
N PRO A 78 -1.73 14.06 -9.61
CA PRO A 78 -2.44 12.85 -9.13
C PRO A 78 -1.58 11.75 -8.48
N PHE A 79 -0.27 11.97 -8.31
CA PHE A 79 0.72 11.02 -7.75
C PHE A 79 0.61 10.80 -6.24
N ASN A 80 -0.11 11.67 -5.52
CA ASN A 80 -0.35 11.48 -4.08
C ASN A 80 -1.05 10.14 -3.75
N VAL A 81 -1.97 9.69 -4.60
CA VAL A 81 -2.70 8.43 -4.38
C VAL A 81 -1.80 7.20 -4.55
N PRO A 82 -1.03 7.04 -5.66
CA PRO A 82 -0.06 5.95 -5.78
C PRO A 82 0.94 5.87 -4.62
N ILE A 83 1.43 7.03 -4.15
CA ILE A 83 2.33 7.08 -3.00
C ILE A 83 1.61 6.62 -1.72
N SER A 84 0.33 6.98 -1.56
CA SER A 84 -0.50 6.50 -0.45
C SER A 84 -0.69 4.98 -0.49
N ILE A 85 -0.85 4.39 -1.68
CA ILE A 85 -0.96 2.92 -1.84
C ILE A 85 0.32 2.22 -1.39
N ILE A 86 1.49 2.76 -1.77
CA ILE A 86 2.78 2.23 -1.32
C ILE A 86 2.90 2.34 0.20
N LEU A 87 2.50 3.48 0.78
CA LEU A 87 2.47 3.68 2.23
C LEU A 87 1.57 2.67 2.94
N VAL A 88 0.37 2.38 2.40
CA VAL A 88 -0.52 1.32 2.90
C VAL A 88 0.17 -0.04 2.84
N GLY A 89 0.92 -0.33 1.77
CA GLY A 89 1.73 -1.54 1.69
C GLY A 89 2.77 -1.65 2.81
N PHE A 90 3.46 -0.55 3.14
CA PHE A 90 4.41 -0.52 4.26
C PHE A 90 3.71 -0.78 5.60
N CYS A 91 2.56 -0.15 5.84
CA CYS A 91 1.75 -0.42 7.02
C CYS A 91 1.29 -1.88 7.09
N TYR A 92 0.91 -2.46 5.96
CA TYR A 92 0.45 -3.84 5.85
C TYR A 92 1.57 -4.83 6.20
N VAL A 93 2.76 -4.69 5.60
CA VAL A 93 3.89 -5.57 5.95
C VAL A 93 4.33 -5.37 7.39
N LEU A 94 4.33 -4.14 7.91
CA LEU A 94 4.66 -3.88 9.31
C LEU A 94 3.67 -4.59 10.24
N PHE A 95 2.37 -4.54 9.95
CA PHE A 95 1.34 -5.22 10.71
C PHE A 95 1.59 -6.73 10.77
N PHE A 96 1.77 -7.37 9.62
CA PHE A 96 2.01 -8.81 9.57
C PHE A 96 3.33 -9.21 10.25
N LEU A 97 4.40 -8.45 10.05
CA LEU A 97 5.67 -8.70 10.75
C LEU A 97 5.56 -8.51 12.26
N THR A 98 4.66 -7.64 12.72
CA THR A 98 4.47 -7.33 14.14
C THR A 98 3.61 -8.39 14.83
N PHE A 99 2.54 -8.84 14.19
CA PHE A 99 1.52 -9.66 14.85
C PHE A 99 1.51 -11.14 14.43
N THR A 100 2.38 -11.53 13.49
CA THR A 100 2.42 -12.92 13.01
C THR A 100 3.82 -13.52 13.09
N ILE A 101 3.86 -14.81 13.39
CA ILE A 101 5.07 -15.65 13.45
C ILE A 101 4.90 -16.77 12.43
N GLY A 102 6.00 -17.22 11.81
CA GLY A 102 5.98 -18.29 10.82
C GLY A 102 5.74 -17.77 9.39
N TRP A 103 5.16 -18.63 8.55
CA TRP A 103 4.97 -18.39 7.12
C TRP A 103 3.97 -17.27 6.82
N VAL A 104 3.02 -17.02 7.73
CA VAL A 104 2.03 -15.94 7.58
C VAL A 104 2.69 -14.56 7.44
N GLY A 105 3.89 -14.36 8.01
CA GLY A 105 4.64 -13.11 7.80
C GLY A 105 4.97 -12.82 6.33
N ILE A 106 5.11 -13.87 5.49
CA ILE A 106 5.35 -13.73 4.04
C ILE A 106 4.14 -13.11 3.33
N GLN A 107 2.93 -13.33 3.83
CA GLN A 107 1.71 -12.69 3.31
C GLN A 107 1.80 -11.16 3.39
N GLY A 108 2.39 -10.63 4.47
CA GLY A 108 2.70 -9.21 4.60
C GLY A 108 3.63 -8.71 3.50
N MET A 109 4.69 -9.46 3.17
CA MET A 109 5.64 -9.10 2.12
C MET A 109 5.02 -9.16 0.73
N LEU A 110 4.21 -10.19 0.44
CA LEU A 110 3.48 -10.31 -0.82
C LEU A 110 2.46 -9.18 -0.99
N GLY A 111 1.72 -8.84 0.07
CA GLY A 111 0.79 -7.70 0.04
C GLY A 111 1.51 -6.37 -0.20
N PHE A 112 2.68 -6.17 0.40
CA PHE A 112 3.53 -5.02 0.09
C PHE A 112 3.99 -5.00 -1.37
N LEU A 113 4.45 -6.14 -1.90
CA LEU A 113 4.88 -6.24 -3.30
C LEU A 113 3.74 -5.87 -4.26
N ILE A 114 2.52 -6.37 -4.02
CA ILE A 114 1.34 -6.04 -4.82
C ILE A 114 1.03 -4.55 -4.73
N ALA A 115 1.00 -3.97 -3.53
CA ALA A 115 0.76 -2.54 -3.33
C ALA A 115 1.84 -1.68 -4.03
N PHE A 116 3.11 -2.11 -3.95
CA PHE A 116 4.22 -1.44 -4.61
C PHE A 116 4.06 -1.46 -6.13
N LEU A 117 3.75 -2.62 -6.73
CA LEU A 117 3.51 -2.75 -8.16
C LEU A 117 2.33 -1.88 -8.63
N ILE A 118 1.21 -1.88 -7.91
CA ILE A 118 0.06 -1.02 -8.23
C ILE A 118 0.48 0.46 -8.20
N GLY A 119 1.20 0.88 -7.16
CA GLY A 119 1.72 2.24 -7.03
C GLY A 119 2.62 2.64 -8.21
N VAL A 120 3.59 1.79 -8.56
CA VAL A 120 4.52 2.02 -9.68
C VAL A 120 3.78 2.11 -11.01
N ILE A 121 2.85 1.19 -11.29
CA ILE A 121 2.06 1.19 -12.53
C ILE A 121 1.27 2.49 -12.67
N LEU A 122 0.63 2.97 -11.59
CA LEU A 122 -0.10 4.23 -11.62
C LEU A 122 0.82 5.44 -11.82
N ILE A 123 1.98 5.46 -11.16
CA ILE A 123 2.99 6.52 -11.35
C ILE A 123 3.43 6.60 -12.81
N ILE A 124 3.76 5.45 -13.42
CA ILE A 124 4.15 5.37 -14.83
C ILE A 124 3.00 5.86 -15.73
N SER A 125 1.79 5.38 -15.48
CA SER A 125 0.60 5.74 -16.27
C SER A 125 0.31 7.24 -16.24
N TYR A 126 0.40 7.87 -15.05
CA TYR A 126 0.22 9.31 -14.91
C TYR A 126 1.36 10.11 -15.52
N SER A 127 2.60 9.63 -15.41
CA SER A 127 3.76 10.28 -16.03
C SER A 127 3.62 10.33 -17.55
N ILE A 128 3.23 9.21 -18.18
CA ILE A 128 2.97 9.14 -19.62
C ILE A 128 1.81 10.08 -20.00
N SER A 129 0.70 10.05 -19.27
CA SER A 129 -0.45 10.93 -19.53
C SER A 129 -0.08 12.41 -19.46
N PHE A 130 0.73 12.79 -18.47
CA PHE A 130 1.23 14.15 -18.30
C PHE A 130 2.13 14.59 -19.47
N LEU A 131 3.05 13.74 -19.90
CA LEU A 131 3.92 14.02 -21.05
C LEU A 131 3.13 14.20 -22.35
N ILE A 132 2.13 13.35 -22.60
CA ILE A 132 1.25 13.45 -23.78
C ILE A 132 0.46 14.77 -23.75
N GLN A 133 -0.13 15.13 -22.61
CA GLN A 133 -0.85 16.39 -22.46
C GLN A 133 0.05 17.60 -22.71
N ARG A 134 1.29 17.57 -22.20
CA ARG A 134 2.28 18.63 -22.42
C ARG A 134 2.62 18.78 -23.89
N ARG A 135 2.89 17.68 -24.60
CA ARG A 135 3.21 17.69 -26.04
C ARG A 135 2.07 18.26 -26.88
N ASN A 136 0.83 17.86 -26.58
CA ASN A 136 -0.36 18.35 -27.29
C ASN A 136 -0.64 19.84 -27.04
N ALA A 137 -0.25 20.37 -25.87
CA ALA A 137 -0.38 21.80 -25.56
C ALA A 137 0.65 22.64 -26.32
N THR A 138 1.87 22.14 -26.53
CA THR A 138 2.90 22.82 -27.33
C THR A 138 2.62 22.77 -28.83
N ASN A 139 2.05 21.68 -29.37
CA ASN A 139 1.70 21.59 -30.80
C ASN A 139 0.49 22.45 -31.22
N LYS A 140 -0.24 23.03 -30.26
CA LYS A 140 -1.40 23.90 -30.51
C LYS A 140 -1.07 25.40 -30.41
N ARG A 141 0.17 25.77 -30.07
CA ARG A 141 0.70 27.13 -30.12
C ARG A 141 1.52 27.30 -31.38
#